data_AF-A0A1F3V263-F1
#
_entry.id   AF-A0A1F3V263-F1
#
_cell.length_a   1.000
_cell.length_b   1.000
_cell.length_c   1.000
_cell.angle_alpha   90.00
_cell.angle_beta   90.00
_cell.angle_gamma   90.00
#
_symmetry.space_group_name_H-M   'P 1'
#
loop_
_entity.id
_entity.type
_entity.pdbx_description
1 polymer ?
#
loop_
_entity_poly.entity_id
_entity_poly.type
_entity_poly.pdbx_seq_one_letter_code
_entity_poly.pdbx_strand_id
1 'polypeptide(L)'
;MDDLDKLILETLSFFRPLSVEQILLDMDGKKLETMRELTVDDLKLRLNALSTEGILKATQQKGESFWQKNYMGKAKKKSWISKFFP
;
A
#
# COMPACT_ATOMS: atom_id res chain seq x y z
N MET A 1 -12.69 -5.27 -6.50
CA MET A 1 -11.27 -5.04 -6.15
C MET A 1 -10.52 -5.17 -7.45
N ASP A 2 -9.84 -4.10 -7.85
CA ASP A 2 -9.19 -3.98 -9.15
C ASP A 2 -8.03 -4.99 -9.28
N ASP A 3 -7.62 -5.36 -10.49
CA ASP A 3 -6.50 -6.30 -10.65
C ASP A 3 -5.16 -5.65 -10.25
N LEU A 4 -5.04 -4.32 -10.41
CA LEU A 4 -3.92 -3.55 -9.89
C LEU A 4 -3.89 -3.58 -8.35
N ASP A 5 -5.04 -3.52 -7.69
CA ASP A 5 -5.11 -3.60 -6.22
C ASP A 5 -4.57 -4.92 -5.70
N LYS A 6 -5.00 -6.01 -6.33
CA LYS A 6 -4.57 -7.35 -5.95
C LYS A 6 -3.06 -7.45 -6.13
N LEU A 7 -2.53 -6.96 -7.24
CA LEU A 7 -1.10 -6.96 -7.52
C LEU A 7 -0.32 -6.13 -6.48
N ILE A 8 -0.75 -4.89 -6.18
CA ILE A 8 -0.15 -4.05 -5.13
C ILE A 8 -0.15 -4.76 -3.78
N LEU A 9 -1.27 -5.39 -3.42
CA LEU A 9 -1.40 -6.12 -2.16
C LEU A 9 -0.69 -7.46 -2.17
N GLU A 10 -0.38 -8.07 -3.30
CA GLU A 10 0.50 -9.23 -3.34
C GLU A 10 1.96 -8.82 -3.13
N THR A 11 2.37 -7.72 -3.76
CA THR A 11 3.74 -7.18 -3.68
C THR A 11 4.08 -6.61 -2.30
N LEU A 12 3.20 -5.81 -1.71
CA LEU A 12 3.51 -5.13 -0.45
C LEU A 12 3.52 -6.08 0.75
N SER A 13 4.43 -5.83 1.70
CA SER A 13 4.52 -6.57 2.96
C SER A 13 3.98 -5.74 4.14
N PHE A 14 3.73 -6.39 5.28
CA PHE A 14 3.38 -5.69 6.53
C PHE A 14 4.60 -5.09 7.25
N PHE A 15 5.79 -5.60 6.95
CA PHE A 15 7.00 -5.35 7.76
C PHE A 15 7.95 -4.34 7.11
N ARG A 16 7.96 -4.29 5.77
CA ARG A 16 8.86 -3.45 5.00
C ARG A 16 8.07 -2.46 4.14
N PRO A 17 8.25 -1.15 4.36
CA PRO A 17 7.74 -0.13 3.47
C PRO A 17 8.58 -0.05 2.19
N LEU A 18 7.92 0.07 1.05
CA LEU A 18 8.53 0.13 -0.28
C LEU A 18 8.16 1.44 -0.98
N SER A 19 9.10 2.02 -1.74
CA SER A 19 8.80 3.15 -2.62
C SER A 19 8.07 2.70 -3.89
N VAL A 20 7.56 3.64 -4.69
CA VAL A 20 6.88 3.32 -5.95
C VAL A 20 7.78 2.51 -6.88
N GLU A 21 9.05 2.90 -6.98
CA GLU A 21 10.03 2.22 -7.83
C GLU A 21 10.28 0.79 -7.35
N GLN A 22 10.44 0.60 -6.03
CA GLN A 22 10.63 -0.73 -5.45
C GLN A 22 9.39 -1.60 -5.65
N ILE A 23 8.19 -1.03 -5.52
CA ILE A 23 6.94 -1.75 -5.77
C ILE A 23 6.89 -2.22 -7.22
N LEU A 24 7.22 -1.35 -8.18
CA LEU A 24 7.20 -1.70 -9.60
C LEU A 24 8.20 -2.81 -9.93
N LEU A 25 9.39 -2.80 -9.30
CA LEU A 25 10.41 -3.84 -9.47
C LEU A 25 10.00 -5.18 -8.84
N ASP A 26 9.29 -5.15 -7.72
CA ASP A 26 8.84 -6.35 -7.00
C ASP A 26 7.50 -6.90 -7.51
N MET A 27 6.84 -6.22 -8.45
CA MET A 27 5.61 -6.68 -9.09
C MET A 27 5.87 -7.85 -10.06
N ASP A 28 4.91 -8.78 -10.14
CA ASP A 28 4.97 -9.88 -11.10
C ASP A 28 4.88 -9.34 -12.53
N GLY A 29 6.01 -9.38 -13.24
CA GLY A 29 6.13 -8.91 -14.63
C GLY A 29 5.10 -9.55 -15.58
N LYS A 30 4.71 -10.81 -15.36
CA LYS A 30 3.70 -11.47 -16.19
C LYS A 30 2.32 -10.86 -16.00
N LYS A 31 2.00 -10.39 -14.79
CA LYS A 31 0.74 -9.69 -14.50
C LYS A 31 0.79 -8.26 -15.03
N LEU A 32 1.95 -7.60 -14.93
CA LEU A 32 2.15 -6.27 -15.53
C LEU A 32 1.99 -6.27 -17.04
N GLU A 33 2.47 -7.29 -17.74
CA GLU A 33 2.30 -7.42 -19.21
C GLU A 33 0.82 -7.47 -19.64
N THR A 34 -0.07 -7.97 -18.77
CA THR A 34 -1.52 -7.95 -19.02
C THR A 34 -2.15 -6.57 -18.82
N MET A 35 -1.45 -5.65 -18.14
CA MET A 35 -1.87 -4.28 -17.85
C MET A 35 -1.17 -3.31 -18.80
N ARG A 36 -1.49 -3.38 -20.10
CA ARG A 36 -0.82 -2.64 -21.18
C ARG A 36 -0.75 -1.11 -21.03
N GLU A 37 -1.56 -0.52 -20.16
CA GLU A 37 -1.69 0.93 -20.00
C GLU A 37 -1.34 1.41 -18.58
N LEU A 38 -0.76 0.57 -17.73
CA LEU A 38 -0.43 0.98 -16.37
C LEU A 38 0.71 2.01 -16.39
N THR A 39 0.42 3.25 -15.98
CA THR A 39 1.43 4.26 -15.75
C THR A 39 1.89 4.31 -14.30
N VAL A 40 3.05 4.93 -14.06
CA VAL A 40 3.55 5.20 -12.70
C VAL A 40 2.58 6.09 -11.92
N ASP A 41 1.90 7.02 -12.60
CA ASP A 41 0.92 7.91 -11.97
C ASP A 41 -0.35 7.15 -11.57
N ASP A 42 -0.79 6.17 -12.36
CA ASP A 42 -1.90 5.28 -11.98
C ASP A 42 -1.57 4.47 -10.73
N LEU A 43 -0.35 3.93 -10.67
CA LEU A 43 0.15 3.22 -9.50
C LEU A 43 0.16 4.12 -8.26
N LYS A 44 0.67 5.36 -8.38
CA LYS A 44 0.67 6.34 -7.29
C LYS A 44 -0.75 6.70 -6.84
N LEU A 45 -1.65 6.95 -7.78
CA LEU A 45 -3.06 7.24 -7.49
C LEU A 45 -3.70 6.11 -6.71
N ARG A 46 -3.44 4.86 -7.12
CA ARG A 46 -4.00 3.69 -6.44
C ARG A 46 -3.38 3.44 -5.07
N LEU A 47 -2.07 3.58 -4.92
CA LEU A 47 -1.39 3.49 -3.62
C LEU A 47 -1.92 4.53 -2.62
N ASN A 48 -2.16 5.76 -3.09
CA ASN A 48 -2.78 6.81 -2.27
C ASN A 48 -4.22 6.47 -1.91
N ALA A 49 -5.04 6.01 -2.86
CA ALA A 49 -6.41 5.60 -2.59
C ALA A 49 -6.48 4.48 -1.54
N LEU A 50 -5.67 3.43 -1.68
CA LEU A 50 -5.59 2.32 -0.72
C LEU A 50 -5.06 2.77 0.66
N SER A 51 -4.22 3.81 0.71
CA SER A 51 -3.80 4.42 1.98
C SER A 51 -4.94 5.23 2.62
N THR A 52 -5.72 5.97 1.84
CA THR A 52 -6.91 6.71 2.32
C THR A 52 -7.99 5.75 2.83
N GLU A 53 -8.15 4.60 2.18
CA GLU A 53 -9.04 3.51 2.61
C GLU A 53 -8.52 2.80 3.89
N GLY A 54 -7.28 3.08 4.32
CA GLY A 54 -6.65 2.49 5.51
C GLY A 54 -6.14 1.07 5.29
N ILE A 55 -6.11 0.58 4.05
CA ILE A 55 -5.57 -0.73 3.67
C ILE A 55 -4.05 -0.70 3.65
N LEU A 56 -3.48 0.41 3.19
CA LEU A 56 -2.04 0.67 3.22
C LEU A 56 -1.71 1.74 4.27
N LYS A 57 -0.47 1.71 4.73
CA LYS A 57 0.13 2.77 5.53
C LYS A 57 1.18 3.45 4.67
N ALA A 58 0.95 4.72 4.35
CA ALA A 58 1.95 5.58 3.76
C ALA A 58 2.86 6.18 4.86
N THR A 59 4.16 6.23 4.58
CA THR A 59 5.17 6.89 5.42
C THR A 59 6.07 7.73 4.52
N GLN A 60 6.53 8.88 5.01
CA GLN A 60 7.47 9.72 4.25
C GLN A 60 8.86 9.60 4.87
N GLN A 61 9.86 9.30 4.06
CA GLN A 61 11.26 9.22 4.48
C GLN A 61 12.11 10.03 3.51
N LYS A 62 12.86 11.01 4.02
CA LYS A 62 13.77 11.86 3.22
C LYS A 62 13.10 12.52 2.00
N GLY A 63 11.81 12.87 2.12
CA GLY A 63 11.04 13.50 1.04
C GLY A 63 10.34 12.52 0.09
N GLU A 64 10.66 11.22 0.16
CA GLU A 64 10.04 10.17 -0.66
C GLU A 64 8.93 9.44 0.11
N SER A 65 7.86 9.07 -0.60
CA SER A 65 6.76 8.30 -0.04
C SER A 65 7.01 6.81 -0.15
N PHE A 66 6.70 6.09 0.93
CA PHE A 66 6.78 4.64 1.01
C PHE A 66 5.47 4.06 1.51
N TRP A 67 5.10 2.90 1.00
CA TRP A 67 3.87 2.20 1.34
C TRP A 67 4.17 0.80 1.88
N GLN A 68 3.37 0.38 2.85
CA GLN A 68 3.33 -0.99 3.34
C GLN A 68 1.89 -1.39 3.64
N LYS A 69 1.62 -2.69 3.74
CA LYS A 69 0.31 -3.17 4.19
C LYS A 69 0.03 -2.66 5.59
N ASN A 70 -1.18 -2.16 5.80
CA ASN A 70 -1.65 -1.83 7.13
C ASN A 70 -2.17 -3.10 7.79
N TYR A 71 -1.51 -3.52 8.87
CA TYR A 71 -1.95 -4.66 9.69
C TYR A 71 -3.37 -4.45 10.26
N MET A 72 -3.84 -3.20 10.32
CA MET A 72 -5.17 -2.83 10.80
C MET A 72 -6.25 -2.75 9.71
N GLY A 73 -6.12 -3.45 8.58
CA GLY A 73 -7.08 -3.44 7.47
C GLY A 73 -8.55 -3.80 7.80
N LYS A 74 -8.86 -4.22 9.03
CA LYS A 74 -10.23 -4.28 9.60
C LYS A 74 -10.30 -3.93 11.10
N ALA A 75 -9.35 -3.16 11.64
CA ALA A 75 -9.36 -2.76 13.05
C ALA A 75 -9.95 -1.35 13.28
N LYS A 76 -10.93 -0.92 12.48
CA LYS A 76 -11.91 0.07 13.00
C LYS A 76 -12.82 -0.68 13.97
N LYS A 77 -12.37 -0.82 15.22
CA LYS A 77 -13.17 -0.90 16.47
C LYS A 77 -12.27 -1.37 17.61
N LYS A 78 -11.63 -0.42 18.30
CA LYS A 78 -11.71 -0.31 19.77
C LYS A 78 -10.97 0.94 20.26
N SER A 79 -11.78 1.96 20.50
CA SER A 79 -11.55 3.04 21.45
C SER A 79 -11.27 2.48 22.86
N TRP A 80 -10.09 1.89 23.11
CA TRP A 80 -9.76 1.27 24.42
C TRP A 80 -8.36 1.59 24.97
N ILE A 81 -7.50 2.30 24.24
CA ILE A 81 -6.14 2.59 24.72
C ILE A 81 -6.09 3.90 25.55
N SER A 82 -7.17 4.69 25.59
CA SER A 82 -7.26 5.88 26.45
C SER A 82 -7.58 5.59 27.92
N LYS A 83 -7.48 4.32 28.38
CA LYS A 83 -7.77 3.91 29.77
C LYS A 83 -6.63 3.17 30.49
N PHE A 84 -5.46 3.01 29.88
CA PHE A 84 -4.37 2.21 30.45
C PHE A 84 -3.00 2.88 30.47
N PHE A 85 -2.93 4.20 30.30
CA PHE A 85 -1.79 4.98 30.79
C PHE A 85 -2.28 5.87 31.94
N PRO A 86 -1.87 5.60 33.20
CA PRO A 86 -2.15 6.46 34.34
C PRO A 86 -1.46 7.81 34.23
#